data_AF-A0A8X7BFA2-F1
#
_entry.id   AF-A0A8X7BFA2-F1
#
_cell.length_a   1.000
_cell.length_b   1.000
_cell.length_c   1.000
_cell.angle_alpha   90.00
_cell.angle_beta   90.00
_cell.angle_gamma   90.00
#
_symmetry.space_group_name_H-M   'P 1'
#
loop_
_entity.id
_entity.type
_entity.pdbx_description
1 polymer ?
#
loop_
_entity_poly.entity_id
_entity_poly.type
_entity_poly.pdbx_seq_one_letter_code
_entity_poly.pdbx_strand_id
1 'polypeptide(L)'
;MFDGFYYQASHVFGETRCWMYSIEWQKRGLPHAHILVWLINKITPDQIDQIISAEIPDKHIDPNLFDVVTKNMIHGPCGAFNNNSPCMSDGKCTKRYPRKLVSDTITGNDGYPLYRRRSVEDGGKSVVLKLRNIDIEVDNRWIVPYSPLL
;
A
#
# COMPACT_ATOMS: atom_id res chain seq x y z
N MET A 1 -22.65 -29.45 7.53
CA MET A 1 -23.28 -28.36 8.30
C MET A 1 -22.17 -27.36 8.59
N PHE A 2 -22.03 -26.36 7.73
CA PHE A 2 -21.12 -25.22 7.92
C PHE A 2 -22.02 -23.99 7.86
N ASP A 3 -22.32 -23.43 9.02
CA ASP A 3 -22.89 -22.09 9.14
C ASP A 3 -21.74 -21.11 8.89
N GLY A 4 -21.58 -20.72 7.63
CA GLY A 4 -20.75 -19.59 7.23
C GLY A 4 -21.63 -18.35 7.14
N PHE A 5 -21.51 -17.45 8.11
CA PHE A 5 -22.11 -16.13 8.06
C PHE A 5 -21.66 -15.42 6.77
N TYR A 6 -22.58 -15.27 5.82
CA TYR A 6 -22.40 -14.39 4.67
C TYR A 6 -22.36 -12.95 5.19
N TYR A 7 -21.18 -12.45 5.53
CA TYR A 7 -20.97 -11.01 5.45
C TYR A 7 -21.04 -10.67 3.95
N GLN A 8 -22.20 -10.23 3.51
CA GLN A 8 -22.39 -9.62 2.20
C GLN A 8 -21.64 -8.28 2.26
N ALA A 9 -20.32 -8.33 2.09
CA ALA A 9 -19.49 -7.14 1.93
C ALA A 9 -19.96 -6.45 0.65
N SER A 10 -20.86 -5.48 0.82
CA SER A 10 -21.38 -4.61 -0.22
C SER A 10 -20.24 -4.15 -1.12
N HIS A 11 -20.24 -4.58 -2.39
CA HIS A 11 -19.47 -4.06 -3.53
C HIS A 11 -18.21 -3.23 -3.16
N VAL A 12 -17.24 -3.82 -2.44
CA VAL A 12 -16.05 -3.09 -1.94
C VAL A 12 -15.32 -2.36 -3.07
N PHE A 13 -15.29 -2.96 -4.25
CA PHE A 13 -14.68 -2.41 -5.46
C PHE A 13 -15.69 -1.77 -6.43
N GLY A 14 -16.97 -1.73 -6.08
CA GLY A 14 -18.08 -1.38 -6.96
C GLY A 14 -18.68 -2.58 -7.71
N GLU A 15 -19.54 -2.28 -8.68
CA GLU A 15 -20.24 -3.29 -9.48
C GLU A 15 -19.24 -4.11 -10.31
N THR A 16 -19.22 -5.42 -10.09
CA THR A 16 -18.20 -6.34 -10.62
C THR A 16 -18.81 -7.24 -11.69
N ARG A 17 -18.20 -7.26 -12.88
CA ARG A 17 -18.58 -8.14 -13.99
C ARG A 17 -18.14 -9.58 -13.74
N CYS A 18 -16.90 -9.76 -13.31
CA CYS A 18 -16.33 -11.03 -12.92
C CYS A 18 -15.06 -10.80 -12.08
N TRP A 19 -14.58 -11.86 -11.45
CA TRP A 19 -13.32 -11.89 -10.72
C TRP A 19 -12.64 -13.25 -10.89
N MET A 20 -11.34 -13.27 -10.72
CA MET A 20 -10.51 -14.47 -10.78
C MET A 20 -9.43 -14.37 -9.71
N TYR A 21 -9.05 -15.48 -9.12
CA TYR A 21 -7.92 -15.51 -8.20
C TYR A 21 -7.09 -16.78 -8.38
N SER A 22 -5.80 -16.66 -8.11
CA SER A 22 -4.90 -17.80 -7.94
C SER A 22 -4.19 -17.68 -6.59
N ILE A 23 -3.91 -18.83 -5.96
CA ILE A 23 -3.12 -18.90 -4.74
C ILE A 23 -1.80 -19.60 -5.08
N GLU A 24 -0.70 -18.93 -4.80
CA GLU A 24 0.65 -19.42 -5.02
C GLU A 24 1.42 -19.43 -3.70
N TRP A 25 2.24 -20.46 -3.48
CA TRP A 25 3.09 -20.54 -2.30
C TRP A 25 4.43 -19.87 -2.60
N GLN A 26 4.71 -18.74 -1.95
CA GLN A 26 5.99 -18.06 -2.13
C GLN A 26 7.15 -18.90 -1.58
N LYS A 27 8.39 -18.59 -1.99
CA LYS A 27 9.65 -19.28 -1.56
C LYS A 27 9.87 -19.37 -0.04
N ARG A 28 8.99 -18.78 0.77
CA ARG A 28 9.02 -18.79 2.24
C ARG A 28 7.78 -19.46 2.86
N GLY A 29 7.00 -20.22 2.07
CA GLY A 29 5.88 -21.03 2.54
C GLY A 29 4.64 -20.25 2.95
N LEU A 30 4.55 -18.95 2.65
CA LEU A 30 3.34 -18.17 2.87
C LEU A 30 2.46 -18.20 1.60
N PRO A 31 1.13 -18.39 1.75
CA PRO A 31 0.22 -18.26 0.63
C PRO A 31 0.19 -16.81 0.14
N HIS A 32 0.24 -16.63 -1.17
CA HIS A 32 0.10 -15.37 -1.85
C HIS A 32 -1.03 -15.47 -2.85
N ALA A 33 -1.98 -14.53 -2.77
CA ALA A 33 -3.11 -14.49 -3.68
C ALA A 33 -2.88 -13.44 -4.77
N HIS A 34 -3.02 -13.83 -6.03
CA HIS A 34 -3.27 -12.89 -7.12
C HIS A 34 -4.77 -12.79 -7.30
N ILE A 35 -5.34 -11.60 -7.17
CA ILE A 35 -6.78 -11.36 -7.32
C ILE A 35 -6.96 -10.36 -8.46
N LEU A 36 -7.76 -10.74 -9.46
CA LEU A 36 -8.14 -9.92 -10.60
C LEU A 36 -9.65 -9.66 -10.53
N VAL A 37 -10.04 -8.39 -10.60
CA VAL A 37 -11.44 -7.97 -10.54
C VAL A 37 -11.75 -7.11 -11.77
N TRP A 38 -12.76 -7.49 -12.54
CA TRP A 38 -13.25 -6.72 -13.69
C TRP A 38 -14.52 -5.99 -13.28
N LEU A 39 -14.43 -4.66 -13.21
CA LEU A 39 -15.56 -3.81 -12.87
C LEU A 39 -16.42 -3.50 -14.10
N ILE A 40 -17.73 -3.31 -13.90
CA ILE A 40 -18.64 -2.90 -14.97
C ILE A 40 -18.32 -1.49 -15.44
N ASN A 41 -18.08 -0.59 -14.48
CA ASN A 41 -17.71 0.79 -14.73
C ASN A 41 -16.23 1.02 -14.40
N LYS A 42 -15.60 1.94 -15.13
CA LYS A 42 -14.23 2.36 -14.83
C LYS A 42 -14.18 2.99 -13.44
N ILE A 43 -13.27 2.50 -12.59
CA ILE A 43 -13.04 3.05 -11.26
C ILE A 43 -12.43 4.45 -11.36
N THR A 44 -12.92 5.38 -10.54
CA THR A 44 -12.37 6.74 -10.45
C THR A 44 -11.23 6.81 -9.44
N PRO A 45 -10.33 7.80 -9.52
CA PRO A 45 -9.29 8.01 -8.51
C PRO A 45 -9.81 8.05 -7.07
N ASP A 46 -10.92 8.76 -6.81
CA ASP A 46 -11.50 8.84 -5.47
C ASP A 46 -12.00 7.49 -4.95
N GLN A 47 -12.54 6.64 -5.85
CA GLN A 47 -12.94 5.28 -5.50
C GLN A 47 -11.73 4.39 -5.21
N ILE A 48 -10.60 4.58 -5.92
CA ILE A 48 -9.34 3.89 -5.60
C ILE A 48 -8.88 4.27 -4.20
N ASP A 49 -8.92 5.56 -3.85
CA ASP A 49 -8.48 6.07 -2.55
C ASP A 49 -9.32 5.56 -1.36
N GLN A 50 -10.55 5.09 -1.61
CA GLN A 50 -11.39 4.45 -0.59
C GLN A 50 -10.96 3.01 -0.27
N ILE A 51 -10.22 2.37 -1.17
CA ILE A 51 -9.90 0.94 -1.10
C ILE A 51 -8.40 0.72 -0.91
N ILE A 52 -7.57 1.55 -1.54
CA ILE A 52 -6.11 1.46 -1.49
C ILE A 52 -5.56 2.77 -0.91
N SER A 53 -4.75 2.64 0.12
CA SER A 53 -3.98 3.73 0.71
C SER A 53 -2.49 3.50 0.50
N ALA A 54 -1.75 4.58 0.29
CA ALA A 54 -0.30 4.59 0.36
C ALA A 54 0.19 5.65 1.37
N GLU A 55 -0.62 5.91 2.39
CA GLU A 55 -0.36 6.91 3.43
C GLU A 55 -0.24 6.25 4.81
N ILE A 56 0.48 6.90 5.72
CA ILE A 56 0.53 6.48 7.12
C ILE A 56 -0.83 6.80 7.78
N PRO A 57 -1.51 5.82 8.40
CA PRO A 57 -2.76 6.03 9.12
C PRO A 57 -2.64 7.04 10.26
N ASP A 58 -3.78 7.55 10.73
CA ASP A 58 -3.79 8.31 11.96
C ASP A 58 -3.81 7.40 13.19
N LYS A 59 -2.74 7.45 13.98
CA LYS A 59 -2.64 6.71 15.25
C LYS A 59 -3.79 7.00 16.22
N HIS A 60 -4.38 8.20 16.19
CA HIS A 60 -5.48 8.56 17.07
C HIS A 60 -6.85 8.08 16.56
N ILE A 61 -6.99 7.83 15.25
CA ILE A 61 -8.24 7.36 14.64
C ILE A 61 -8.25 5.82 14.62
N ASP A 62 -7.16 5.21 14.16
CA ASP A 62 -7.00 3.75 14.09
C ASP A 62 -5.57 3.35 14.51
N PRO A 63 -5.33 3.16 15.83
CA PRO A 63 -4.01 2.77 16.32
C PRO A 63 -3.58 1.39 15.84
N ASN A 64 -4.51 0.47 15.60
CA ASN A 64 -4.20 -0.89 15.16
C ASN A 64 -3.70 -0.88 13.72
N LEU A 65 -4.40 -0.18 12.83
CA LEU A 65 -3.97 -0.02 11.45
C LEU A 65 -2.64 0.74 11.37
N PHE A 66 -2.47 1.79 12.20
CA PHE A 66 -1.21 2.50 12.31
C PHE A 66 -0.05 1.56 12.68
N ASP A 67 -0.20 0.73 13.69
CA ASP A 67 0.83 -0.22 14.13
C ASP A 67 1.13 -1.27 13.03
N VAL A 68 0.10 -1.80 12.37
CA VAL A 68 0.29 -2.75 11.25
C VAL A 68 1.02 -2.11 10.08
N VAL A 69 0.63 -0.91 9.66
CA VAL A 69 1.21 -0.21 8.51
C VAL A 69 2.64 0.22 8.81
N THR A 70 2.90 0.82 9.97
CA THR A 70 4.26 1.26 10.34
C THR A 70 5.22 0.09 10.53
N LYS A 71 4.73 -1.07 10.98
CA LYS A 71 5.55 -2.27 11.15
C LYS A 71 5.82 -3.01 9.84
N ASN A 72 4.83 -3.11 8.95
CA ASN A 72 4.87 -4.05 7.83
C ASN A 72 4.85 -3.39 6.44
N MET A 73 4.29 -2.18 6.33
CA MET A 73 4.05 -1.52 5.04
C MET A 73 4.99 -0.35 4.77
N ILE A 74 5.94 -0.06 5.65
CA ILE A 74 7.03 0.87 5.31
C ILE A 74 8.07 0.10 4.48
N HIS A 75 8.31 0.56 3.25
CA HIS A 75 9.45 0.11 2.48
C HIS A 75 10.71 0.45 3.27
N GLY A 76 11.48 -0.57 3.65
CA GLY A 76 12.66 -0.41 4.48
C GLY A 76 13.59 0.67 3.92
N PRO A 77 14.17 1.54 4.78
CA PRO A 77 15.10 2.56 4.33
C PRO A 77 16.20 1.92 3.45
N CYS A 78 16.33 2.46 2.25
CA CYS A 78 17.23 1.98 1.21
C CYS A 78 17.84 3.20 0.50
N GLY A 79 18.72 2.97 -0.48
CA GLY A 79 19.42 4.07 -1.13
C GLY A 79 20.44 4.67 -0.18
N ALA A 80 20.40 5.98 0.01
CA ALA A 80 21.33 6.70 0.88
C ALA A 80 21.33 6.19 2.34
N PHE A 81 20.18 5.69 2.82
CA PHE A 81 20.07 5.15 4.18
C PHE A 81 20.64 3.73 4.32
N ASN A 82 20.61 2.94 3.25
CA ASN A 82 21.15 1.58 3.23
C ASN A 82 21.32 1.06 1.80
N ASN A 83 22.55 1.15 1.29
CA ASN A 83 22.88 0.65 -0.06
C ASN A 83 22.93 -0.89 -0.13
N ASN A 84 22.98 -1.58 1.02
CA ASN A 84 23.03 -3.05 1.09
C ASN A 84 21.63 -3.68 1.16
N SER A 85 20.55 -2.89 1.09
CA SER A 85 19.19 -3.42 1.08
C SER A 85 18.96 -4.31 -0.16
N PRO A 86 18.24 -5.44 -0.05
CA PRO A 86 18.03 -6.37 -1.18
C PRO A 86 17.32 -5.77 -2.39
N CYS A 87 16.64 -4.63 -2.22
CA CYS A 87 15.99 -3.89 -3.30
C CYS A 87 16.97 -3.04 -4.13
N MET A 88 18.23 -2.89 -3.71
CA MET A 88 19.21 -2.03 -4.36
C MET A 88 19.89 -2.73 -5.53
N SER A 89 20.03 -2.03 -6.65
CA SER A 89 20.80 -2.44 -7.82
C SER A 89 21.31 -1.17 -8.51
N ASP A 90 22.58 -1.14 -8.89
CA ASP A 90 23.25 0.01 -9.53
C ASP A 90 23.05 1.33 -8.76
N GLY A 91 23.12 1.27 -7.42
CA GLY A 91 22.93 2.41 -6.53
C GLY A 91 21.50 2.96 -6.48
N LYS A 92 20.52 2.29 -7.09
CA LYS A 92 19.10 2.69 -7.12
C LYS A 92 18.21 1.62 -6.52
N CYS A 93 17.13 2.04 -5.87
CA CYS A 93 16.09 1.12 -5.45
C CYS A 93 15.33 0.63 -6.69
N THR A 94 15.39 -0.67 -6.96
CA THR A 94 14.64 -1.33 -8.05
C THR A 94 13.13 -1.17 -7.92
N LYS A 95 12.64 -0.94 -6.70
CA LYS A 95 11.22 -0.67 -6.39
C LYS A 95 10.86 0.82 -6.43
N ARG A 96 11.81 1.68 -6.82
CA ARG A 96 11.66 3.13 -7.03
C ARG A 96 11.22 3.91 -5.78
N TYR A 97 11.75 3.53 -4.62
CA TYR A 97 11.58 4.29 -3.39
C TYR A 97 12.75 5.26 -3.16
N PRO A 98 12.52 6.42 -2.53
CA PRO A 98 11.22 6.96 -2.13
C PRO A 98 10.33 7.33 -3.34
N ARG A 99 9.01 7.15 -3.22
CA ARG A 99 8.03 7.53 -4.26
C ARG A 99 7.83 9.05 -4.27
N LYS A 100 7.23 9.57 -5.35
CA LYS A 100 6.83 10.99 -5.40
C LYS A 100 5.62 11.22 -4.51
N LEU A 101 5.58 12.38 -3.86
CA LEU A 101 4.36 12.87 -3.21
C LEU A 101 3.40 13.38 -4.29
N VAL A 102 2.13 13.04 -4.15
CA VAL A 102 1.04 13.45 -5.04
C VAL A 102 -0.21 13.63 -4.19
N SER A 103 -0.92 14.75 -4.35
CA SER A 103 -2.10 15.11 -3.56
C SER A 103 -3.28 14.19 -3.81
N ASP A 104 -3.36 13.60 -5.01
CA ASP A 104 -4.48 12.81 -5.50
C ASP A 104 -3.98 11.61 -6.29
N THR A 105 -4.78 10.55 -6.35
CA THR A 105 -4.48 9.40 -7.21
C THR A 105 -4.57 9.80 -8.69
N ILE A 106 -3.55 9.44 -9.47
CA ILE A 106 -3.51 9.72 -10.92
C ILE A 106 -3.58 8.39 -11.66
N THR A 107 -4.61 8.22 -12.50
CA THR A 107 -4.73 7.05 -13.37
C THR A 107 -4.10 7.37 -14.73
N GLY A 108 -3.04 6.64 -15.10
CA GLY A 108 -2.37 6.75 -16.40
C GLY A 108 -2.95 5.80 -17.45
N ASN A 109 -2.55 5.99 -18.71
CA ASN A 109 -2.90 5.08 -19.82
C ASN A 109 -2.10 3.76 -19.80
N ASP A 110 -1.07 3.65 -18.96
CA ASP A 110 -0.22 2.47 -18.81
C ASP A 110 -0.79 1.42 -17.84
N GLY A 111 -1.97 1.68 -17.26
CA GLY A 111 -2.65 0.76 -16.36
C GLY A 111 -2.13 0.75 -14.92
N TYR A 112 -1.16 1.60 -14.57
CA TYR A 112 -0.62 1.69 -13.21
C TYR A 112 -0.96 3.04 -12.57
N PRO A 113 -1.85 3.07 -11.56
CA PRO A 113 -2.15 4.31 -10.87
C PRO A 113 -0.95 4.78 -10.04
N LEU A 114 -0.71 6.09 -10.03
CA LEU A 114 0.09 6.74 -9.01
C LEU A 114 -0.84 7.03 -7.83
N TYR A 115 -0.74 6.23 -6.78
CA TYR A 115 -1.55 6.41 -5.57
C TYR A 115 -1.25 7.72 -4.86
N ARG A 116 -2.28 8.34 -4.30
CA ARG A 116 -2.19 9.49 -3.40
C ARG A 116 -1.18 9.25 -2.29
N ARG A 117 -0.28 10.22 -2.11
CA ARG A 117 0.75 10.29 -1.08
C ARG A 117 0.92 11.75 -0.68
N ARG A 118 0.08 12.25 0.23
CA ARG A 118 0.12 13.65 0.65
C ARG A 118 1.41 13.97 1.39
N SER A 119 1.92 15.17 1.14
CA SER A 119 3.01 15.77 1.92
C SER A 119 2.52 16.05 3.35
N VAL A 120 3.45 16.30 4.29
CA VAL A 120 3.06 16.73 5.65
C VAL A 120 2.30 18.07 5.61
N GLU A 121 2.66 18.95 4.67
CA GLU A 121 2.00 20.23 4.43
C GLU A 121 0.54 20.06 3.95
N ASP A 122 0.26 18.98 3.20
CA ASP A 122 -1.08 18.60 2.72
C ASP A 122 -1.80 17.63 3.67
N GLY A 123 -1.41 17.57 4.95
CA GLY A 123 -2.05 16.72 5.96
C GLY A 123 -1.65 15.23 5.91
N GLY A 124 -0.61 14.88 5.16
CA GLY A 124 0.11 13.62 5.28
C GLY A 124 0.86 13.52 6.62
N LYS A 125 1.39 12.33 6.92
CA LYS A 125 2.07 12.05 8.20
C LYS A 125 3.49 11.57 7.97
N SER A 126 4.31 11.69 9.00
CA SER A 126 5.64 11.08 9.10
C SER A 126 5.77 10.30 10.41
N VAL A 127 6.70 9.35 10.42
CA VAL A 127 7.09 8.57 11.60
C VAL A 127 8.60 8.45 11.66
N VAL A 128 9.13 8.29 12.87
CA VAL A 128 10.57 8.06 13.08
C VAL A 128 10.82 6.57 13.23
N LEU A 129 11.68 6.03 12.38
CA LEU A 129 12.18 4.66 12.46
C LEU A 129 13.55 4.64 13.12
N LYS A 130 13.74 3.75 14.09
CA LYS A 130 15.03 3.53 14.73
C LYS A 130 15.77 2.38 14.03
N LEU A 131 16.82 2.71 13.28
CA LEU A 131 17.58 1.75 12.48
C LEU A 131 19.06 1.84 12.84
N ARG A 132 19.61 0.78 13.43
CA ARG A 132 21.03 0.70 13.85
C ARG A 132 21.50 1.93 14.67
N ASN A 133 20.67 2.36 15.63
CA ASN A 133 20.87 3.54 16.49
C ASN A 133 20.77 4.91 15.80
N ILE A 134 20.29 4.96 14.56
CA ILE A 134 19.97 6.20 13.85
C ILE A 134 18.45 6.33 13.79
N ASP A 135 17.97 7.53 14.11
CA ASP A 135 16.58 7.90 13.94
C ASP A 135 16.40 8.44 12.51
N ILE A 136 15.54 7.78 11.73
CA ILE A 136 15.25 8.13 10.34
C ILE A 136 13.79 8.53 10.26
N GLU A 137 13.52 9.78 9.90
CA GLU A 137 12.16 10.22 9.59
C GLU A 137 11.75 9.72 8.20
N VAL A 138 10.60 9.06 8.15
CA VAL A 138 9.97 8.57 6.93
C VAL A 138 8.54 9.07 6.83
N ASP A 139 8.14 9.47 5.63
CA ASP A 139 6.79 9.94 5.32
C ASP A 139 6.09 9.00 4.33
N ASN A 140 4.95 9.45 3.81
CA ASN A 140 4.15 8.76 2.81
C ASN A 140 4.92 8.33 1.55
N ARG A 141 6.12 8.86 1.26
CA ARG A 141 6.94 8.40 0.12
C ARG A 141 7.44 6.97 0.28
N TRP A 142 7.48 6.46 1.51
CA TRP A 142 8.04 5.14 1.84
C TRP A 142 6.99 4.05 1.98
N ILE A 143 5.70 4.39 1.96
CA ILE A 143 4.63 3.43 2.22
C ILE A 143 4.38 2.54 1.00
N VAL A 144 4.39 1.23 1.21
CA VAL A 144 3.90 0.25 0.26
C VAL A 144 2.37 0.32 0.27
N PRO A 145 1.70 0.45 -0.89
CA PRO A 145 0.25 0.52 -0.92
C PRO A 145 -0.41 -0.69 -0.24
N TYR A 146 -1.46 -0.44 0.53
CA TYR A 146 -2.21 -1.44 1.27
C TYR A 146 -3.71 -1.14 1.19
N SER A 147 -4.54 -2.14 1.49
CA SER A 147 -5.97 -1.95 1.65
C SER A 147 -6.30 -1.89 3.15
N PRO A 148 -6.90 -0.81 3.66
CA PRO A 148 -7.41 -0.76 5.04
C PRO A 148 -8.52 -1.78 5.32
N LEU A 149 -9.13 -2.33 4.28
CA LEU A 149 -10.30 -3.19 4.34
C LEU A 149 -9.97 -4.69 4.30
N LEU A 150 -8.72 -5.08 4.03
CA LEU A 150 -8.29 -6.47 3.77
C LEU A 150 -7.23 -6.95 4.75
#